data_AF-A0A5E4Q3G9-F1
#
_entry.id   AF-A0A5E4Q3G9-F1
#
_cell.length_a   1.000
_cell.length_b   1.000
_cell.length_c   1.000
_cell.angle_alpha   90.00
_cell.angle_beta   90.00
_cell.angle_gamma   90.00
#
_symmetry.space_group_name_H-M   'P 1'
#
loop_
_entity.id
_entity.type
_entity.pdbx_description
1 polymer ?
#
loop_
_entity_poly.entity_id
_entity_poly.type
_entity_poly.pdbx_seq_one_letter_code
_entity_poly.pdbx_strand_id
1 'polypeptide(L)'
;MLRNMITDYATATEVSPYEYIKIYIEKCPEGTEDTKLSWIAESFLGIQKHNKYLKEISSYMSNELSGDDQDFFLIIFHAITFQISPTDMKYLYKCLYNLSKPLLNTFTIFLSNNEALTYVSQVAQSYYDATFITEKIIGPLFNWQPYISEMAHTYAEYIKKIERLKMKPLTVPIKPNVLNRKSHHDSRDVASTAPIDNPPTSIKNKGTKMLTKSAIDKKLNIVYKKNKQRANELLTKVKRDNNHYAKGKSENFYKKVSGIQNETENEYKGPNFVSKKAPASTNVPTVKENTATVKRLNKRIQQFQKEEVQWLEDLVTNYRNMQKIEEMQEYDRQETERQRLLDIEKKHLMGLLSYEEALIARKKLKEENKKKYEDFIKEKVKWEEEIEKWQREELERNRKQVEKLSLLELNLLEARNNATLKKKEIVENVKKNNKELLSKAMKEKEEELERKINMIKELKILSIIAKKIKVPKIVDLTESSGIGLLCEMSIAELQERLNATKMCLKEELENKRKSIKEEKELEKNKLEETKSMIQDYIKERESLKKDKKRIQYRTQATSKEIDDLKKMLEEKRKIRQLIT
;
A
#
# COMPACT_ATOMS: atom_id res chain seq x y z
N MET A 1 -10.11 15.98 22.30
CA MET A 1 -10.25 15.96 23.77
C MET A 1 -10.22 17.38 24.31
N LEU A 2 -9.08 17.96 24.73
CA LEU A 2 -9.04 19.34 25.26
C LEU A 2 -9.75 20.39 24.39
N ARG A 3 -9.52 20.39 23.06
CA ARG A 3 -10.26 21.27 22.13
C ARG A 3 -11.77 21.10 22.23
N ASN A 4 -12.26 19.85 22.13
CA ASN A 4 -13.69 19.53 22.28
C ASN A 4 -14.22 20.04 23.62
N MET A 5 -13.50 19.79 24.72
CA MET A 5 -13.92 20.27 26.04
C MET A 5 -14.07 21.79 26.08
N ILE A 6 -13.19 22.54 25.41
CA ILE A 6 -13.27 24.00 25.30
C ILE A 6 -14.47 24.44 24.45
N THR A 7 -14.74 23.78 23.31
CA THR A 7 -15.92 24.10 22.47
C THR A 7 -17.24 23.73 23.16
N ASP A 8 -17.29 22.55 23.77
CA ASP A 8 -18.45 22.01 24.47
C ASP A 8 -18.76 22.87 25.71
N TYR A 9 -17.73 23.28 26.47
CA TYR A 9 -17.88 24.24 27.56
C TYR A 9 -18.34 25.62 27.07
N ALA A 10 -17.84 26.11 25.93
CA ALA A 10 -18.31 27.36 25.34
C ALA A 10 -19.78 27.33 24.91
N THR A 11 -20.38 26.14 24.72
CA THR A 11 -21.84 25.96 24.54
C THR A 11 -22.62 25.69 25.82
N ALA A 12 -21.95 25.38 26.94
CA ALA A 12 -22.56 25.05 28.23
C ALA A 12 -22.63 26.29 29.14
N THR A 13 -23.63 27.14 28.94
CA THR A 13 -23.70 28.51 29.51
C THR A 13 -23.88 28.63 31.03
N GLU A 14 -24.12 27.53 31.75
CA GLU A 14 -24.63 27.56 33.14
C GLU A 14 -23.78 26.79 34.16
N VAL A 15 -22.57 26.31 33.80
CA VAL A 15 -21.75 25.42 34.66
C VAL A 15 -20.40 26.07 35.00
N SER A 16 -19.95 25.95 36.26
CA SER A 16 -18.60 26.39 36.65
C SER A 16 -17.52 25.54 35.95
N PRO A 17 -16.35 26.10 35.54
CA PRO A 17 -15.29 25.32 34.92
C PRO A 17 -14.83 24.10 35.74
N TYR A 18 -14.88 24.22 37.08
CA TYR A 18 -14.54 23.15 38.02
C TYR A 18 -15.61 22.05 38.05
N GLU A 19 -16.89 22.42 38.05
CA GLU A 19 -18.03 21.49 38.02
C GLU A 19 -18.09 20.74 36.68
N TYR A 20 -17.84 21.45 35.57
CA TYR A 20 -17.75 20.86 34.25
C TYR A 20 -16.67 19.76 34.18
N ILE A 21 -15.48 20.02 34.73
CA ILE A 21 -14.42 19.00 34.83
C ILE A 21 -14.83 17.85 35.74
N LYS A 22 -15.48 18.12 36.89
CA LYS A 22 -15.93 17.07 37.80
C LYS A 22 -16.92 16.12 37.10
N ILE A 23 -17.90 16.68 36.40
CA ILE A 23 -18.86 15.95 35.55
C ILE A 23 -18.16 15.22 34.39
N TYR A 24 -17.04 15.73 33.88
CA TYR A 24 -16.25 15.09 32.83
C TYR A 24 -15.44 13.89 33.34
N ILE A 25 -14.79 14.03 34.49
CA ILE A 25 -14.03 12.94 35.15
C ILE A 25 -14.99 11.82 35.56
N GLU A 26 -16.16 12.15 36.12
CA GLU A 26 -17.24 11.20 36.45
C GLU A 26 -17.83 10.47 35.22
N LYS A 27 -17.53 10.93 34.01
CA LYS A 27 -17.93 10.30 32.73
C LYS A 27 -16.78 9.57 32.02
N CYS A 28 -15.56 9.58 32.56
CA CYS A 28 -14.44 8.85 32.00
C CYS A 28 -14.48 7.36 32.42
N PRO A 29 -14.16 6.40 31.53
CA PRO A 29 -14.14 4.99 31.88
C PRO A 29 -12.93 4.65 32.77
N GLU A 30 -13.13 3.73 33.73
CA GLU A 30 -12.19 3.35 34.80
C GLU A 30 -10.80 2.83 34.36
N GLY A 31 -10.52 2.76 33.06
CA GLY A 31 -9.24 2.38 32.47
C GLY A 31 -8.34 3.54 32.04
N THR A 32 -8.73 4.80 32.26
CA THR A 32 -7.89 5.97 31.94
C THR A 32 -6.91 6.30 33.07
N GLU A 33 -5.61 6.33 32.77
CA GLU A 33 -4.56 6.70 33.74
C GLU A 33 -4.83 8.05 34.43
N ASP A 34 -4.86 8.07 35.77
CA ASP A 34 -5.16 9.26 36.60
C ASP A 34 -4.24 10.44 36.30
N THR A 35 -2.98 10.17 35.93
CA THR A 35 -2.00 11.19 35.54
C THR A 35 -2.42 11.96 34.28
N LYS A 36 -3.07 11.29 33.33
CA LYS A 36 -3.60 11.92 32.11
C LYS A 36 -4.86 12.72 32.41
N LEU A 37 -5.76 12.21 33.26
CA LEU A 37 -6.94 12.95 33.70
C LEU A 37 -6.56 14.22 34.47
N SER A 38 -5.61 14.10 35.41
CA SER A 38 -5.09 15.24 36.19
C SER A 38 -4.49 16.32 35.29
N TRP A 39 -3.62 15.94 34.35
CA TRP A 39 -3.05 16.89 33.39
C TRP A 39 -4.10 17.55 32.49
N ILE A 40 -5.14 16.82 32.07
CA ILE A 40 -6.25 17.38 31.28
C ILE A 40 -7.04 18.41 32.10
N ALA A 41 -7.36 18.09 33.36
CA ALA A 41 -8.05 18.98 34.28
C ALA A 41 -7.26 20.27 34.54
N GLU A 42 -5.97 20.16 34.90
CA GLU A 42 -5.07 21.31 35.09
C GLU A 42 -4.95 22.16 33.83
N SER A 43 -4.78 21.53 32.66
CA SER A 43 -4.66 22.23 31.37
C SER A 43 -5.93 23.01 31.02
N PHE A 44 -7.11 22.42 31.22
CA PHE A 44 -8.38 23.10 30.97
C PHE A 44 -8.62 24.25 31.96
N LEU A 45 -8.36 24.05 33.27
CA LEU A 45 -8.47 25.12 34.27
C LEU A 45 -7.50 26.27 34.00
N GLY A 46 -6.25 25.97 33.62
CA GLY A 46 -5.26 26.97 33.23
C GLY A 46 -5.71 27.77 32.00
N ILE A 47 -6.12 27.07 30.93
CA ILE A 47 -6.67 27.69 29.72
C ILE A 47 -7.87 28.59 30.04
N GLN A 48 -8.79 28.13 30.88
CA GLN A 48 -9.99 28.91 31.24
C GLN A 48 -9.67 30.10 32.15
N LYS A 49 -8.71 29.96 33.08
CA LYS A 49 -8.19 31.06 33.92
C LYS A 49 -7.52 32.15 33.07
N HIS A 50 -6.75 31.76 32.06
CA HIS A 50 -5.99 32.66 31.20
C HIS A 50 -6.73 33.05 29.89
N ASN A 51 -8.01 32.66 29.75
CA ASN A 51 -8.78 32.69 28.49
C ASN A 51 -8.83 34.07 27.81
N LYS A 52 -9.02 35.17 28.55
CA LYS A 52 -9.11 36.54 27.98
C LYS A 52 -7.82 36.93 27.26
N TYR A 53 -6.71 36.89 27.99
CA TYR A 53 -5.35 37.09 27.48
C TYR A 53 -5.01 36.16 26.29
N LEU A 54 -5.35 34.87 26.40
CA LEU A 54 -5.09 33.89 25.35
C LEU A 54 -5.90 34.16 24.07
N LYS A 55 -7.17 34.57 24.19
CA LYS A 55 -8.02 34.95 23.04
C LYS A 55 -7.55 36.23 22.38
N GLU A 56 -7.06 37.19 23.14
CA GLU A 56 -6.52 38.44 22.59
C GLU A 56 -5.28 38.17 21.72
N ILE A 57 -4.34 37.34 22.21
CA ILE A 57 -3.19 36.87 21.40
C ILE A 57 -3.66 36.01 20.21
N SER A 58 -4.65 35.14 20.38
CA SER A 58 -5.19 34.34 19.28
C SER A 58 -5.90 35.20 18.22
N SER A 59 -6.45 36.36 18.57
CA SER A 59 -7.12 37.27 17.64
C SER A 59 -6.15 37.89 16.64
N TYR A 60 -4.90 38.15 17.05
CA TYR A 60 -3.80 38.58 16.17
C TYR A 60 -3.54 37.57 15.03
N MET A 61 -3.73 36.27 15.32
CA MET A 61 -3.52 35.17 14.36
C MET A 61 -4.73 34.84 13.48
N SER A 62 -5.86 35.53 13.66
CA SER A 62 -7.11 35.23 12.95
C SER A 62 -7.02 35.35 11.42
N ASN A 63 -6.04 36.09 10.90
CA ASN A 63 -5.79 36.28 9.47
C ASN A 63 -5.00 35.13 8.82
N GLU A 64 -4.22 34.35 9.59
CA GLU A 64 -3.32 33.31 9.05
C GLU A 64 -3.78 31.88 9.39
N LEU A 65 -4.66 31.71 10.37
CA LEU A 65 -5.09 30.41 10.90
C LEU A 65 -6.59 30.17 10.70
N SER A 66 -6.95 28.93 10.34
CA SER A 66 -8.34 28.45 10.40
C SER A 66 -8.84 28.49 11.84
N GLY A 67 -10.17 28.61 12.07
CA GLY A 67 -10.74 28.57 13.43
C GLY A 67 -10.31 27.32 14.22
N ASP A 68 -10.22 26.18 13.53
CA ASP A 68 -9.67 24.94 14.09
C ASP A 68 -8.22 25.07 14.54
N ASP A 69 -7.37 25.75 13.77
CA ASP A 69 -5.98 25.99 14.12
C ASP A 69 -5.82 27.04 15.22
N GLN A 70 -6.75 28.00 15.35
CA GLN A 70 -6.78 29.00 16.43
C GLN A 70 -7.03 28.34 17.79
N ASP A 71 -7.98 27.40 17.88
CA ASP A 71 -8.21 26.59 19.08
C ASP A 71 -6.93 25.82 19.49
N PHE A 72 -6.25 25.21 18.52
CA PHE A 72 -5.00 24.48 18.77
C PHE A 72 -3.82 25.39 19.12
N PHE A 73 -3.71 26.56 18.48
CA PHE A 73 -2.74 27.60 18.83
C PHE A 73 -2.89 28.00 20.30
N LEU A 74 -4.13 28.25 20.74
CA LEU A 74 -4.45 28.67 22.10
C LEU A 74 -4.04 27.62 23.15
N ILE A 75 -4.35 26.33 22.90
CA ILE A 75 -3.96 25.22 23.77
C ILE A 75 -2.43 25.08 23.85
N ILE A 76 -1.74 25.16 22.71
CA ILE A 76 -0.28 24.95 22.64
C ILE A 76 0.48 26.15 23.22
N PHE A 77 0.03 27.38 22.96
CA PHE A 77 0.64 28.58 23.52
C PHE A 77 0.55 28.60 25.05
N HIS A 78 -0.63 28.28 25.63
CA HIS A 78 -0.79 28.09 27.07
C HIS A 78 0.18 27.03 27.63
N ALA A 79 0.31 25.90 26.93
CA ALA A 79 1.20 24.83 27.36
C ALA A 79 2.68 25.26 27.35
N ILE A 80 3.13 26.01 26.33
CA ILE A 80 4.48 26.56 26.26
C ILE A 80 4.74 27.62 27.33
N THR A 81 3.78 28.51 27.64
CA THR A 81 3.99 29.54 28.67
C THR A 81 4.01 28.98 30.09
N PHE A 82 3.17 27.98 30.40
CA PHE A 82 2.90 27.59 31.79
C PHE A 82 3.20 26.13 32.17
N GLN A 83 3.42 25.21 31.22
CA GLN A 83 3.48 23.76 31.51
C GLN A 83 4.71 23.03 30.95
N ILE A 84 5.19 23.40 29.76
CA ILE A 84 6.21 22.64 29.02
C ILE A 84 7.55 23.37 29.05
N SER A 85 8.60 22.64 29.45
CA SER A 85 9.99 23.10 29.43
C SER A 85 10.66 22.79 28.08
N PRO A 86 11.67 23.58 27.62
CA PRO A 86 12.43 23.31 26.39
C PRO A 86 13.06 21.92 26.28
N THR A 87 13.18 21.18 27.39
CA THR A 87 13.52 19.74 27.43
C THR A 87 12.66 18.89 26.49
N ASP A 88 11.40 19.25 26.32
CA ASP A 88 10.38 18.42 25.65
C ASP A 88 10.13 18.84 24.18
N MET A 89 10.99 19.71 23.64
CA MET A 89 11.00 20.24 22.27
C MET A 89 10.77 19.15 21.19
N LYS A 90 11.34 17.96 21.37
CA LYS A 90 11.17 16.82 20.43
C LYS A 90 9.73 16.29 20.37
N TYR A 91 9.02 16.30 21.50
CA TYR A 91 7.62 15.89 21.59
C TYR A 91 6.71 17.01 21.07
N LEU A 92 7.00 18.27 21.41
CA LEU A 92 6.31 19.46 20.89
C LEU A 92 6.36 19.52 19.35
N TYR A 93 7.55 19.38 18.75
CA TYR A 93 7.71 19.38 17.28
C TYR A 93 6.90 18.26 16.62
N LYS A 94 6.97 17.04 17.18
CA LYS A 94 6.18 15.89 16.72
C LYS A 94 4.68 16.12 16.88
N CYS A 95 4.25 16.90 17.88
CA CYS A 95 2.86 17.31 18.04
C CYS A 95 2.44 18.27 16.92
N LEU A 96 3.06 19.45 16.85
CA LEU A 96 2.77 20.52 15.87
C LEU A 96 2.79 20.00 14.43
N TYR A 97 3.83 19.25 14.05
CA TYR A 97 3.99 18.68 12.71
C TYR A 97 2.86 17.71 12.31
N ASN A 98 2.25 17.03 13.27
CA ASN A 98 1.14 16.09 13.03
C ASN A 98 -0.25 16.75 13.12
N LEU A 99 -0.39 17.88 13.83
CA LEU A 99 -1.64 18.64 13.85
C LEU A 99 -1.86 19.36 12.51
N SER A 100 -1.01 20.33 12.18
CA SER A 100 -1.28 21.24 11.08
C SER A 100 -0.02 21.95 10.58
N LYS A 101 0.12 22.03 9.25
CA LYS A 101 1.26 22.65 8.56
C LYS A 101 1.19 24.18 8.55
N PRO A 102 0.01 24.82 8.39
CA PRO A 102 -0.17 26.23 8.69
C PRO A 102 0.21 26.55 10.14
N LEU A 103 -0.33 25.82 11.11
CA LEU A 103 -0.08 26.05 12.54
C LEU A 103 1.41 25.97 12.89
N LEU A 104 2.12 24.92 12.46
CA LEU A 104 3.57 24.83 12.70
C LEU A 104 4.34 26.01 12.06
N ASN A 105 3.91 26.49 10.89
CA ASN A 105 4.57 27.61 10.21
C ASN A 105 4.34 28.95 10.92
N THR A 106 3.09 29.31 11.21
CA THR A 106 2.76 30.59 11.86
C THR A 106 3.28 30.63 13.30
N PHE A 107 3.15 29.52 14.04
CA PHE A 107 3.63 29.40 15.42
C PHE A 107 5.16 29.56 15.52
N THR A 108 5.92 28.95 14.60
CA THR A 108 7.39 29.08 14.59
C THR A 108 7.85 30.45 14.10
N ILE A 109 7.17 31.07 13.14
CA ILE A 109 7.44 32.46 12.71
C ILE A 109 7.18 33.43 13.85
N PHE A 110 6.02 33.32 14.52
CA PHE A 110 5.63 34.20 15.63
C PHE A 110 6.65 34.16 16.77
N LEU A 111 6.88 32.99 17.37
CA LEU A 111 7.74 32.86 18.54
C LEU A 111 9.25 32.93 18.23
N SER A 112 9.64 32.98 16.95
CA SER A 112 11.02 33.37 16.57
C SER A 112 11.23 34.88 16.54
N ASN A 113 10.17 35.68 16.31
CA ASN A 113 10.27 37.13 16.18
C ASN A 113 10.31 37.82 17.56
N ASN A 114 11.31 38.67 17.79
CA ASN A 114 11.41 39.51 18.99
C ASN A 114 10.19 40.43 19.17
N GLU A 115 9.62 40.92 18.06
CA GLU A 115 8.44 41.81 18.09
C GLU A 115 7.23 41.10 18.69
N ALA A 116 7.07 39.79 18.46
CA ALA A 116 6.01 38.99 19.06
C ALA A 116 6.11 38.95 20.58
N LEU A 117 7.32 38.87 21.14
CA LEU A 117 7.51 38.95 22.59
C LEU A 117 7.15 40.33 23.15
N THR A 118 7.37 41.41 22.38
CA THR A 118 6.93 42.76 22.77
C THR A 118 5.41 42.90 22.72
N TYR A 119 4.74 42.35 21.71
CA TYR A 119 3.27 42.30 21.62
C TYR A 119 2.65 41.46 22.74
N VAL A 120 3.19 40.26 22.99
CA VAL A 120 2.76 39.41 24.12
C VAL A 120 2.96 40.12 25.46
N SER A 121 4.04 40.89 25.63
CA SER A 121 4.24 41.72 26.84
C SER A 121 3.18 42.82 26.96
N GLN A 122 2.86 43.53 25.87
CA GLN A 122 1.81 44.56 25.86
C GLN A 122 0.42 43.98 26.20
N VAL A 123 0.06 42.84 25.61
CA VAL A 123 -1.20 42.13 25.89
C VAL A 123 -1.19 41.49 27.29
N ALA A 124 -0.04 41.16 27.86
CA ALA A 124 0.04 40.68 29.24
C ALA A 124 -0.17 41.80 30.28
N GLN A 125 0.26 43.04 29.98
CA GLN A 125 0.16 44.21 30.87
C GLN A 125 -1.28 44.64 31.18
N SER A 126 -2.27 44.24 30.37
CA SER A 126 -3.69 44.49 30.65
C SER A 126 -4.34 43.45 31.60
N TYR A 127 -3.64 42.35 31.93
CA TYR A 127 -4.19 41.24 32.72
C TYR A 127 -3.33 40.78 33.92
N TYR A 128 -2.04 41.12 34.00
CA TYR A 128 -1.14 40.61 35.05
C TYR A 128 -0.13 41.65 35.56
N ASP A 129 0.37 41.43 36.78
CA ASP A 129 1.44 42.23 37.37
C ASP A 129 2.78 42.07 36.62
N ALA A 130 3.57 43.14 36.54
CA ALA A 130 4.83 43.17 35.80
C ALA A 130 5.81 42.04 36.20
N THR A 131 5.87 41.68 37.49
CA THR A 131 6.68 40.57 38.00
C THR A 131 6.24 39.22 37.44
N PHE A 132 4.92 38.96 37.44
CA PHE A 132 4.34 37.75 36.85
C PHE A 132 4.60 37.67 35.35
N ILE A 133 4.51 38.79 34.63
CA ILE A 133 4.83 38.87 33.19
C ILE A 133 6.28 38.48 32.94
N THR A 134 7.23 39.05 33.69
CA THR A 134 8.66 38.73 33.51
C THR A 134 8.99 37.28 33.85
N GLU A 135 8.46 36.73 34.95
CA GLU A 135 8.84 35.40 35.43
C GLU A 135 8.06 34.24 34.79
N LYS A 136 6.77 34.44 34.48
CA LYS A 136 5.85 33.35 34.10
C LYS A 136 5.35 33.41 32.65
N ILE A 137 5.66 34.49 31.92
CA ILE A 137 5.27 34.63 30.51
C ILE A 137 6.52 34.85 29.65
N ILE A 138 7.23 35.96 29.85
CA ILE A 138 8.35 36.35 28.99
C ILE A 138 9.59 35.49 29.22
N GLY A 139 9.95 35.19 30.47
CA GLY A 139 11.07 34.27 30.79
C GLY A 139 10.97 32.90 30.10
N PRO A 140 9.85 32.17 30.24
CA PRO A 140 9.61 30.91 29.52
C PRO A 140 9.69 31.07 27.99
N LEU A 141 9.01 32.06 27.41
CA LEU A 141 9.00 32.27 25.95
C LEU A 141 10.39 32.61 25.39
N PHE A 142 11.18 33.41 26.11
CA PHE A 142 12.57 33.73 25.74
C PHE A 142 13.47 32.48 25.77
N ASN A 143 13.32 31.62 26.80
CA ASN A 143 14.02 30.34 26.87
C ASN A 143 13.63 29.38 25.73
N TRP A 144 12.40 29.49 25.20
CA TRP A 144 11.92 28.70 24.05
C TRP A 144 12.41 29.22 22.69
N GLN A 145 12.68 30.53 22.55
CA GLN A 145 13.04 31.17 21.28
C GLN A 145 14.15 30.47 20.47
N PRO A 146 15.33 30.10 21.03
CA PRO A 146 16.38 29.43 20.23
C PRO A 146 15.94 28.07 19.68
N TYR A 147 15.17 27.30 20.45
CA TYR A 147 14.64 26.00 20.05
C TYR A 147 13.56 26.12 18.96
N ILE A 148 12.75 27.19 19.02
CA ILE A 148 11.73 27.48 18.02
C ILE A 148 12.38 27.97 16.71
N SER A 149 13.49 28.72 16.79
CA SER A 149 14.30 29.09 15.62
C SER A 149 14.93 27.87 14.93
N GLU A 150 15.44 26.89 15.69
CA GLU A 150 15.89 25.60 15.13
C GLU A 150 14.73 24.82 14.48
N MET A 151 13.54 24.84 15.11
CA MET A 151 12.32 24.24 14.57
C MET A 151 11.88 24.89 13.25
N ALA A 152 11.94 26.23 13.17
CA ALA A 152 11.66 26.98 11.94
C ALA A 152 12.66 26.62 10.82
N HIS A 153 13.96 26.57 11.13
CA HIS A 153 14.99 26.24 10.16
C HIS A 153 14.84 24.81 9.60
N THR A 154 14.69 23.82 10.48
CA THR A 154 14.53 22.40 10.09
C THR A 154 13.24 22.17 9.29
N TYR A 155 12.15 22.87 9.61
CA TYR A 155 10.92 22.82 8.83
C TYR A 155 11.06 23.51 7.46
N ALA A 156 11.75 24.64 7.38
CA ALA A 156 12.03 25.32 6.11
C ALA A 156 12.94 24.48 5.18
N GLU A 157 13.92 23.75 5.73
CA GLU A 157 14.70 22.77 4.96
C GLU A 157 13.84 21.59 4.46
N TYR A 158 12.91 21.11 5.29
CA TYR A 158 11.97 20.05 4.91
C TYR A 158 11.04 20.49 3.75
N ILE A 159 10.53 21.72 3.77
CA ILE A 159 9.75 22.30 2.66
C ILE A 159 10.61 22.37 1.39
N LYS A 160 11.79 22.99 1.46
CA LYS A 160 12.73 23.09 0.31
C LYS A 160 13.07 21.71 -0.28
N LYS A 161 13.13 20.67 0.56
CA LYS A 161 13.34 19.27 0.13
C LYS A 161 12.12 18.67 -0.57
N ILE A 162 10.90 18.95 -0.11
CA ILE A 162 9.66 18.53 -0.80
C ILE A 162 9.53 19.22 -2.17
N GLU A 163 9.79 20.52 -2.25
CA GLU A 163 9.63 21.29 -3.49
C GLU A 163 10.54 20.77 -4.61
N ARG A 164 11.81 20.48 -4.27
CA ARG A 164 12.77 19.80 -5.15
C ARG A 164 12.30 18.43 -5.64
N LEU A 165 11.43 17.73 -4.89
CA LEU A 165 10.83 16.45 -5.29
C LEU A 165 9.53 16.62 -6.10
N LYS A 166 8.79 17.71 -5.88
CA LYS A 166 7.56 18.05 -6.62
C LYS A 166 7.84 18.53 -8.05
N MET A 167 9.01 19.12 -8.31
CA MET A 167 9.40 19.60 -9.65
C MET A 167 9.76 18.46 -10.63
N LYS A 168 8.76 17.65 -11.00
CA LYS A 168 8.71 17.05 -12.34
C LYS A 168 7.87 17.98 -13.20
N PRO A 169 8.36 18.49 -14.34
CA PRO A 169 7.53 19.30 -15.23
C PRO A 169 6.32 18.46 -15.68
N LEU A 170 5.15 19.10 -15.75
CA LEU A 170 3.92 18.43 -16.19
C LEU A 170 4.16 17.84 -17.58
N THR A 171 3.88 16.55 -17.77
CA THR A 171 4.10 15.86 -19.05
C THR A 171 3.08 16.34 -20.09
N VAL A 172 3.33 17.51 -20.67
CA VAL A 172 2.63 17.99 -21.86
C VAL A 172 2.73 16.88 -22.92
N PRO A 173 1.61 16.43 -23.51
CA PRO A 173 1.65 15.39 -24.53
C PRO A 173 2.34 15.93 -25.79
N ILE A 174 3.65 15.69 -25.88
CA ILE A 174 4.46 15.98 -27.05
C ILE A 174 3.86 15.18 -28.21
N LYS A 175 3.17 15.87 -29.13
CA LYS A 175 2.68 15.27 -30.38
C LYS A 175 3.88 14.56 -31.02
N PRO A 176 3.78 13.24 -31.32
CA PRO A 176 4.93 12.49 -31.82
C PRO A 176 5.42 13.17 -33.10
N ASN A 177 6.70 13.54 -33.13
CA ASN A 177 7.25 14.35 -34.21
C ASN A 177 7.62 13.48 -35.42
N VAL A 178 6.60 12.86 -36.04
CA VAL A 178 6.75 11.84 -37.09
C VAL A 178 7.29 12.44 -38.39
N LEU A 179 7.11 13.75 -38.61
CA LEU A 179 7.40 14.41 -39.88
C LEU A 179 8.69 15.24 -39.88
N ASN A 180 9.06 15.93 -38.79
CA ASN A 180 10.30 16.72 -38.77
C ASN A 180 11.52 15.85 -38.45
N ARG A 181 11.92 15.02 -39.42
CA ARG A 181 13.31 14.55 -39.50
C ARG A 181 14.21 15.80 -39.57
N LYS A 182 14.99 16.07 -38.51
CA LYS A 182 16.06 17.06 -38.59
C LYS A 182 16.99 16.67 -39.73
N SER A 183 16.99 17.45 -40.81
CA SER A 183 17.98 17.27 -41.87
C SER A 183 19.35 17.60 -41.27
N HIS A 184 20.23 16.60 -41.19
CA HIS A 184 21.64 16.84 -40.95
C HIS A 184 22.24 17.36 -42.26
N HIS A 185 21.97 18.63 -42.56
CA HIS A 185 22.83 19.39 -43.45
C HIS A 185 24.12 19.63 -42.68
N ASP A 186 25.07 18.72 -42.89
CA ASP A 186 26.47 19.01 -42.59
C ASP A 186 26.85 20.26 -43.38
N SER A 187 27.15 21.34 -42.68
CA SER A 187 27.61 22.60 -43.28
C SER A 187 28.96 22.37 -43.95
N ARG A 188 28.93 22.16 -45.26
CA ARG A 188 30.08 22.14 -46.14
C ARG A 188 29.83 23.10 -47.28
N ASP A 189 30.44 24.26 -47.19
CA ASP A 189 30.37 25.29 -48.22
C ASP A 189 31.09 24.79 -49.47
N VAL A 190 30.33 24.60 -50.55
CA VAL A 190 30.85 24.45 -51.92
C VAL A 190 29.94 25.28 -52.82
N ALA A 191 30.56 26.13 -53.66
CA ALA A 191 29.85 27.11 -54.47
C ALA A 191 28.99 26.49 -55.58
N SER A 192 28.03 27.27 -56.08
CA SER A 192 27.13 26.91 -57.18
C SER A 192 27.57 27.56 -58.49
N THR A 193 27.69 26.76 -59.57
CA THR A 193 27.70 27.25 -60.96
C THR A 193 27.15 26.21 -61.94
N ALA A 194 25.97 26.50 -62.51
CA ALA A 194 25.46 25.99 -63.80
C ALA A 194 25.24 24.44 -63.93
N PRO A 195 24.68 23.95 -65.05
CA PRO A 195 23.22 24.01 -65.21
C PRO A 195 22.56 22.63 -65.42
N ILE A 196 21.24 22.65 -65.63
CA ILE A 196 20.33 21.50 -65.75
C ILE A 196 20.69 20.63 -66.96
N ASP A 197 20.71 19.29 -66.78
CA ASP A 197 20.14 18.38 -67.78
C ASP A 197 19.86 16.96 -67.25
N ASN A 198 18.89 16.29 -67.90
CA ASN A 198 18.49 14.87 -67.77
C ASN A 198 17.95 14.33 -66.41
N PRO A 199 16.83 13.55 -66.40
CA PRO A 199 16.34 12.86 -65.21
C PRO A 199 17.00 11.47 -65.03
N PRO A 200 17.81 11.21 -63.98
CA PRO A 200 18.43 9.91 -63.77
C PRO A 200 17.44 8.93 -63.10
N THR A 201 16.81 8.07 -63.90
CA THR A 201 15.96 6.96 -63.44
C THR A 201 16.78 5.92 -62.65
N SER A 202 17.04 6.22 -61.37
CA SER A 202 17.83 5.38 -60.49
C SER A 202 17.34 5.50 -59.04
N ILE A 203 16.49 4.55 -58.64
CA ILE A 203 16.24 4.31 -57.21
C ILE A 203 17.55 3.73 -56.63
N LYS A 204 18.44 4.63 -56.20
CA LYS A 204 19.67 4.26 -55.49
C LYS A 204 19.28 3.64 -54.16
N ASN A 205 19.13 2.32 -54.16
CA ASN A 205 18.94 1.48 -52.98
C ASN A 205 20.11 1.71 -52.01
N LYS A 206 19.97 2.72 -51.15
CA LYS A 206 20.82 2.96 -49.98
C LYS A 206 20.53 1.86 -48.97
N GLY A 207 21.04 0.66 -49.27
CA GLY A 207 20.96 -0.49 -48.39
C GLY A 207 21.61 -0.12 -47.06
N THR A 208 20.78 0.18 -46.07
CA THR A 208 21.17 0.30 -44.67
C THR A 208 21.60 -1.09 -44.21
N LYS A 209 22.84 -1.46 -44.55
CA LYS A 209 23.50 -2.68 -44.08
C LYS A 209 23.44 -2.65 -42.56
N MET A 210 22.52 -3.41 -41.98
CA MET A 210 22.44 -3.55 -40.53
C MET A 210 23.81 -4.00 -40.04
N LEU A 211 24.31 -3.32 -39.01
CA LEU A 211 25.66 -3.55 -38.52
C LEU A 211 25.76 -5.03 -38.11
N THR A 212 26.59 -5.80 -38.81
CA THR A 212 26.62 -7.26 -38.65
C THR A 212 26.93 -7.63 -37.21
N LYS A 213 26.43 -8.78 -36.74
CA LYS A 213 26.56 -9.22 -35.34
C LYS A 213 27.99 -9.06 -34.81
N SER A 214 29.00 -9.51 -35.58
CA SER A 214 30.42 -9.34 -35.27
C SER A 214 30.86 -7.88 -35.01
N ALA A 215 30.32 -6.91 -35.75
CA ALA A 215 30.63 -5.48 -35.58
C ALA A 215 29.87 -4.83 -34.40
N ILE A 216 28.72 -5.39 -34.00
CA ILE A 216 28.06 -5.05 -32.73
C ILE A 216 28.85 -5.62 -31.56
N ASP A 217 29.23 -6.91 -31.63
CA ASP A 217 30.00 -7.61 -30.60
C ASP A 217 31.37 -6.95 -30.37
N LYS A 218 32.06 -6.52 -31.45
CA LYS A 218 33.30 -5.73 -31.37
C LYS A 218 33.09 -4.41 -30.62
N LYS A 219 32.00 -3.67 -30.89
CA LYS A 219 31.67 -2.43 -30.16
C LYS A 219 31.35 -2.71 -28.68
N LEU A 220 30.57 -3.76 -28.38
CA LEU A 220 30.27 -4.18 -27.00
C LEU A 220 31.54 -4.55 -26.23
N ASN A 221 32.47 -5.28 -26.84
CA ASN A 221 33.76 -5.65 -26.22
C ASN A 221 34.63 -4.42 -25.92
N ILE A 222 34.66 -3.43 -26.82
CA ILE A 222 35.35 -2.14 -26.58
C ILE A 222 34.70 -1.37 -25.42
N VAL A 223 33.37 -1.30 -25.36
CA VAL A 223 32.64 -0.66 -24.25
C VAL A 223 32.87 -1.40 -22.93
N TYR A 224 32.83 -2.73 -22.94
CA TYR A 224 33.12 -3.56 -21.76
C TYR A 224 34.55 -3.33 -21.24
N LYS A 225 35.55 -3.28 -22.13
CA LYS A 225 36.94 -2.97 -21.75
C LYS A 225 37.08 -1.58 -21.13
N LYS A 226 36.47 -0.55 -21.73
CA LYS A 226 36.46 0.82 -21.16
C LYS A 226 35.74 0.88 -19.80
N ASN A 227 34.62 0.19 -19.63
CA ASN A 227 33.91 0.12 -18.36
C ASN A 227 34.73 -0.61 -17.28
N LYS A 228 35.44 -1.69 -17.65
CA LYS A 228 36.35 -2.42 -16.74
C LYS A 228 37.56 -1.55 -16.33
N GLN A 229 38.14 -0.78 -17.25
CA GLN A 229 39.18 0.20 -16.94
C GLN A 229 38.66 1.25 -15.96
N ARG A 230 37.53 1.90 -16.26
CA ARG A 230 36.91 2.91 -15.38
C ARG A 230 36.51 2.38 -14.00
N ALA A 231 36.06 1.13 -13.91
CA ALA A 231 35.77 0.48 -12.64
C ALA A 231 37.04 0.22 -11.82
N ASN A 232 38.13 -0.21 -12.47
CA ASN A 232 39.43 -0.36 -11.83
C ASN A 232 40.02 0.99 -11.39
N GLU A 233 39.91 2.04 -12.21
CA GLU A 233 40.31 3.41 -11.87
C GLU A 233 39.59 3.89 -10.62
N LEU A 234 38.25 3.78 -10.58
CA LEU A 234 37.43 4.09 -9.40
C LEU A 234 37.85 3.26 -8.17
N LEU A 235 38.12 1.97 -8.33
CA LEU A 235 38.61 1.12 -7.25
C LEU A 235 39.99 1.55 -6.74
N THR A 236 40.93 1.93 -7.62
CA THR A 236 42.24 2.47 -7.21
C THR A 236 42.13 3.84 -6.55
N LYS A 237 41.15 4.66 -6.94
CA LYS A 237 40.84 5.92 -6.26
C LYS A 237 40.29 5.66 -4.85
N VAL A 238 39.26 4.83 -4.70
CA VAL A 238 38.72 4.45 -3.38
C VAL A 238 39.79 3.82 -2.48
N LYS A 239 40.71 3.01 -3.03
CA LYS A 239 41.84 2.42 -2.29
C LYS A 239 42.93 3.43 -1.86
N ARG A 240 43.00 4.61 -2.48
CA ARG A 240 43.89 5.71 -2.07
C ARG A 240 43.19 6.67 -1.11
N ASP A 241 41.96 7.02 -1.41
CA ASP A 241 41.20 8.06 -0.71
C ASP A 241 40.64 7.57 0.65
N ASN A 242 40.28 6.28 0.78
CA ASN A 242 39.68 5.71 1.99
C ASN A 242 40.60 4.72 2.73
N ASN A 243 41.20 5.16 3.84
CA ASN A 243 41.97 4.29 4.76
C ASN A 243 41.14 3.15 5.40
N HIS A 244 39.81 3.20 5.33
CA HIS A 244 38.89 2.14 5.79
C HIS A 244 38.51 1.12 4.69
N TYR A 245 39.13 1.18 3.50
CA TYR A 245 38.97 0.10 2.52
C TYR A 245 39.50 -1.23 3.10
N ALA A 246 38.73 -2.31 2.95
CA ALA A 246 39.08 -3.64 3.44
C ALA A 246 40.37 -4.16 2.78
N LYS A 247 41.50 -4.02 3.49
CA LYS A 247 42.78 -4.62 3.11
C LYS A 247 42.64 -6.15 3.17
N GLY A 248 43.32 -6.85 2.26
CA GLY A 248 43.43 -8.31 2.33
C GLY A 248 44.03 -8.71 3.68
N LYS A 249 43.45 -9.74 4.33
CA LYS A 249 43.98 -10.24 5.60
C LYS A 249 45.35 -10.86 5.36
N SER A 250 46.29 -10.69 6.30
CA SER A 250 47.66 -11.16 6.13
C SER A 250 47.76 -12.68 6.20
N GLU A 251 48.85 -13.24 5.65
CA GLU A 251 49.20 -14.66 5.75
C GLU A 251 49.06 -15.20 7.20
N ASN A 252 49.49 -14.39 8.17
CA ASN A 252 49.47 -14.71 9.60
C ASN A 252 48.04 -14.73 10.18
N PHE A 253 47.08 -13.98 9.62
CA PHE A 253 45.68 -14.11 9.99
C PHE A 253 45.15 -15.49 9.60
N TYR A 254 45.41 -15.94 8.37
CA TYR A 254 44.96 -17.26 7.90
C TYR A 254 45.60 -18.38 8.71
N LYS A 255 46.92 -18.31 8.96
CA LYS A 255 47.64 -19.25 9.83
C LYS A 255 47.06 -19.30 11.26
N LYS A 256 46.68 -18.15 11.84
CA LYS A 256 46.05 -18.12 13.17
C LYS A 256 44.64 -18.71 13.17
N VAL A 257 43.84 -18.48 12.12
CA VAL A 257 42.51 -19.10 11.99
C VAL A 257 42.62 -20.62 11.83
N SER A 258 43.56 -21.14 11.02
CA SER A 258 43.78 -22.58 10.93
C SER A 258 44.30 -23.18 12.24
N GLY A 259 45.09 -22.43 13.02
CA GLY A 259 45.50 -22.82 14.37
C GLY A 259 44.29 -23.02 15.28
N ILE A 260 43.41 -22.02 15.37
CA ILE A 260 42.18 -22.06 16.18
C ILE A 260 41.23 -23.20 15.74
N GLN A 261 41.11 -23.47 14.43
CA GLN A 261 40.34 -24.61 13.94
C GLN A 261 40.95 -25.94 14.41
N ASN A 262 42.27 -26.12 14.29
CA ASN A 262 42.95 -27.34 14.76
C ASN A 262 42.89 -27.50 16.29
N GLU A 263 42.91 -26.41 17.04
CA GLU A 263 42.74 -26.40 18.50
C GLU A 263 41.32 -26.85 18.88
N THR A 264 40.28 -26.23 18.30
CA THR A 264 38.87 -26.61 18.56
C THR A 264 38.53 -28.03 18.13
N GLU A 265 39.09 -28.52 17.01
CA GLU A 265 38.95 -29.92 16.58
C GLU A 265 39.66 -30.91 17.51
N ASN A 266 40.62 -30.48 18.33
CA ASN A 266 41.31 -31.35 19.30
C ASN A 266 40.68 -31.28 20.69
N GLU A 267 40.17 -30.12 21.13
CA GLU A 267 39.34 -30.04 22.35
C GLU A 267 38.08 -30.91 22.25
N TYR A 268 37.44 -30.96 21.06
CA TYR A 268 36.31 -31.85 20.78
C TYR A 268 36.65 -33.36 20.78
N LYS A 269 37.93 -33.74 20.97
CA LYS A 269 38.37 -35.14 21.10
C LYS A 269 38.67 -35.57 22.54
N GLY A 270 38.15 -34.84 23.54
CA GLY A 270 38.06 -35.33 24.91
C GLY A 270 37.38 -36.72 24.99
N PRO A 271 37.71 -37.56 25.99
CA PRO A 271 37.19 -38.92 26.07
C PRO A 271 35.67 -38.92 26.20
N ASN A 272 34.98 -39.46 25.18
CA ASN A 272 33.52 -39.53 25.13
C ASN A 272 32.96 -40.34 26.31
N PHE A 273 32.56 -39.64 27.37
CA PHE A 273 31.75 -40.20 28.46
C PHE A 273 30.36 -40.54 27.94
N VAL A 274 30.23 -41.72 27.32
CA VAL A 274 28.95 -42.33 26.97
C VAL A 274 28.23 -42.64 28.27
N SER A 275 27.39 -41.70 28.72
CA SER A 275 26.51 -41.90 29.87
C SER A 275 25.63 -43.12 29.58
N LYS A 276 25.86 -44.22 30.32
CA LYS A 276 25.03 -45.43 30.20
C LYS A 276 23.59 -45.05 30.50
N LYS A 277 22.74 -45.04 29.47
CA LYS A 277 21.31 -44.75 29.62
C LYS A 277 20.76 -45.72 30.66
N ALA A 278 20.20 -45.19 31.75
CA ALA A 278 19.58 -46.02 32.77
C ALA A 278 18.49 -46.89 32.12
N PRO A 279 18.36 -48.18 32.50
CA PRO A 279 17.33 -49.04 31.96
C PRO A 279 15.96 -48.41 32.27
N ALA A 280 15.10 -48.32 31.26
CA ALA A 280 13.78 -47.72 31.39
C ALA A 280 12.86 -48.67 32.18
N SER A 281 12.88 -48.56 33.51
CA SER A 281 11.93 -49.25 34.38
C SER A 281 10.52 -48.74 34.08
N THR A 282 9.74 -49.55 33.36
CA THR A 282 8.35 -49.27 33.01
C THR A 282 7.43 -49.17 34.23
N ASN A 283 7.86 -49.71 35.37
CA ASN A 283 7.16 -49.56 36.65
C ASN A 283 7.77 -48.38 37.43
N VAL A 284 7.15 -47.20 37.30
CA VAL A 284 7.33 -46.10 38.25
C VAL A 284 6.58 -46.48 39.53
N PRO A 285 7.23 -46.56 40.72
CA PRO A 285 6.56 -47.00 41.93
C PRO A 285 5.48 -45.99 42.35
N THR A 286 4.25 -46.46 42.53
CA THR A 286 3.10 -45.62 42.89
C THR A 286 3.32 -44.95 44.24
N VAL A 287 3.59 -43.65 44.24
CA VAL A 287 3.91 -42.88 45.46
C VAL A 287 2.65 -42.75 46.30
N LYS A 288 2.59 -43.47 47.43
CA LYS A 288 1.44 -43.41 48.35
C LYS A 288 1.35 -42.03 49.01
N GLU A 289 0.16 -41.45 49.01
CA GLU A 289 -0.15 -40.11 49.56
C GLU A 289 -0.27 -40.10 51.09
N ASN A 290 0.67 -40.74 51.79
CA ASN A 290 0.72 -40.72 53.24
C ASN A 290 0.99 -39.30 53.76
N THR A 291 0.48 -38.95 54.95
CA THR A 291 0.70 -37.64 55.61
C THR A 291 2.19 -37.22 55.63
N ALA A 292 3.10 -38.19 55.75
CA ALA A 292 4.55 -37.96 55.71
C ALA A 292 5.11 -37.64 54.32
N THR A 293 4.54 -38.16 53.22
CA THR A 293 4.98 -37.81 51.85
C THR A 293 4.47 -36.43 51.47
N VAL A 294 3.23 -36.06 51.85
CA VAL A 294 2.68 -34.71 51.71
C VAL A 294 3.55 -33.69 52.46
N LYS A 295 3.84 -33.90 53.76
CA LYS A 295 4.69 -33.00 54.55
C LYS A 295 6.13 -32.88 54.00
N ARG A 296 6.73 -33.97 53.50
CA ARG A 296 8.06 -33.95 52.83
C ARG A 296 8.04 -33.19 51.51
N LEU A 297 7.00 -33.35 50.69
CA LEU A 297 6.86 -32.69 49.40
C LEU A 297 6.63 -31.18 49.57
N ASN A 298 5.74 -30.78 50.48
CA ASN A 298 5.58 -29.38 50.87
C ASN A 298 6.91 -28.78 51.36
N LYS A 299 7.64 -29.46 52.26
CA LYS A 299 8.93 -28.96 52.75
C LYS A 299 9.97 -28.77 51.64
N ARG A 300 9.97 -29.63 50.60
CA ARG A 300 10.81 -29.46 49.41
C ARG A 300 10.36 -28.29 48.53
N ILE A 301 9.05 -28.07 48.36
CA ILE A 301 8.53 -26.92 47.62
C ILE A 301 8.87 -25.62 48.35
N GLN A 302 8.69 -25.56 49.67
CA GLN A 302 9.12 -24.42 50.50
C GLN A 302 10.64 -24.16 50.41
N GLN A 303 11.45 -25.20 50.27
CA GLN A 303 12.89 -25.03 50.04
C GLN A 303 13.15 -24.45 48.65
N PHE A 304 12.57 -24.99 47.58
CA PHE A 304 12.70 -24.41 46.24
C PHE A 304 12.16 -22.97 46.16
N GLN A 305 11.05 -22.66 46.82
CA GLN A 305 10.51 -21.30 46.92
C GLN A 305 11.45 -20.38 47.70
N LYS A 306 12.13 -20.86 48.74
CA LYS A 306 13.18 -20.10 49.44
C LYS A 306 14.42 -19.91 48.57
N GLU A 307 14.84 -20.91 47.80
CA GLU A 307 15.95 -20.81 46.85
C GLU A 307 15.61 -19.86 45.68
N GLU A 308 14.35 -19.84 45.22
CA GLU A 308 13.85 -18.94 44.16
C GLU A 308 13.62 -17.51 44.68
N VAL A 309 13.17 -17.34 45.94
CA VAL A 309 13.12 -16.03 46.62
C VAL A 309 14.53 -15.53 46.92
N GLN A 310 15.45 -16.36 47.41
CA GLN A 310 16.85 -15.97 47.61
C GLN A 310 17.52 -15.64 46.28
N TRP A 311 17.24 -16.36 45.20
CA TRP A 311 17.70 -15.99 43.86
C TRP A 311 17.11 -14.66 43.37
N LEU A 312 15.85 -14.33 43.74
CA LEU A 312 15.26 -13.03 43.46
C LEU A 312 15.82 -11.91 44.35
N GLU A 313 16.10 -12.17 45.63
CA GLU A 313 16.78 -11.25 46.56
C GLU A 313 18.23 -10.99 46.12
N ASP A 314 18.93 -12.04 45.68
CA ASP A 314 20.23 -11.95 45.01
C ASP A 314 20.10 -11.17 43.70
N LEU A 315 19.07 -11.38 42.88
CA LEU A 315 18.88 -10.63 41.64
C LEU A 315 18.51 -9.16 41.89
N VAL A 316 17.85 -8.86 43.01
CA VAL A 316 17.51 -7.49 43.45
C VAL A 316 18.73 -6.76 44.02
N THR A 317 19.48 -7.40 44.92
CA THR A 317 20.72 -6.83 45.49
C THR A 317 21.84 -6.74 44.45
N ASN A 318 21.95 -7.75 43.59
CA ASN A 318 22.84 -7.79 42.43
C ASN A 318 22.18 -7.25 41.14
N TYR A 319 21.18 -6.36 41.20
CA TYR A 319 20.81 -5.53 40.04
C TYR A 319 21.98 -4.67 39.52
N ARG A 320 23.09 -4.61 40.26
CA ARG A 320 24.39 -4.05 39.85
C ARG A 320 25.28 -5.00 39.02
N ASN A 321 24.89 -6.26 38.79
CA ASN A 321 25.59 -7.15 37.87
C ASN A 321 25.31 -6.76 36.41
N MET A 322 25.89 -5.63 35.99
CA MET A 322 25.77 -5.05 34.64
C MET A 322 25.98 -6.13 33.57
N GLN A 323 27.00 -6.97 33.72
CA GLN A 323 27.31 -8.09 32.82
C GLN A 323 26.12 -9.01 32.53
N LYS A 324 25.27 -9.31 33.51
CA LYS A 324 24.12 -10.22 33.30
C LYS A 324 22.95 -9.52 32.61
N ILE A 325 22.83 -8.20 32.80
CA ILE A 325 21.87 -7.35 32.10
C ILE A 325 22.34 -7.15 30.65
N GLU A 326 23.64 -6.90 30.43
CA GLU A 326 24.29 -6.82 29.11
C GLU A 326 24.13 -8.13 28.33
N GLU A 327 24.41 -9.30 28.94
CA GLU A 327 24.18 -10.61 28.33
C GLU A 327 22.72 -10.80 27.87
N MET A 328 21.75 -10.35 28.68
CA MET A 328 20.32 -10.48 28.37
C MET A 328 19.90 -9.53 27.24
N GLN A 329 20.32 -8.27 27.31
CA GLN A 329 20.04 -7.27 26.27
C GLN A 329 20.69 -7.64 24.93
N GLU A 330 21.91 -8.17 24.95
CA GLU A 330 22.61 -8.62 23.75
C GLU A 330 22.01 -9.93 23.20
N TYR A 331 21.49 -10.83 24.05
CA TYR A 331 20.69 -11.98 23.61
C TYR A 331 19.39 -11.54 22.90
N ASP A 332 18.61 -10.64 23.50
CA ASP A 332 17.37 -10.12 22.91
C ASP A 332 17.63 -9.36 21.60
N ARG A 333 18.76 -8.62 21.53
CA ARG A 333 19.24 -7.97 20.32
C ARG A 333 19.61 -8.98 19.23
N GLN A 334 20.34 -10.04 19.56
CA GLN A 334 20.70 -11.09 18.61
C GLN A 334 19.48 -11.86 18.12
N GLU A 335 18.52 -12.16 18.99
CA GLU A 335 17.28 -12.84 18.60
C GLU A 335 16.37 -11.94 17.73
N THR A 336 16.26 -10.64 18.03
CA THR A 336 15.53 -9.69 17.17
C THR A 336 16.23 -9.44 15.83
N GLU A 337 17.57 -9.41 15.79
CA GLU A 337 18.32 -9.37 14.52
C GLU A 337 18.16 -10.68 13.72
N ARG A 338 18.21 -11.85 14.38
CA ARG A 338 17.98 -13.15 13.74
C ARG A 338 16.57 -13.26 13.16
N GLN A 339 15.55 -12.80 13.89
CA GLN A 339 14.17 -12.71 13.36
C GLN A 339 14.09 -11.77 12.17
N ARG A 340 14.70 -10.58 12.25
CA ARG A 340 14.75 -9.60 11.14
C ARG A 340 15.43 -10.16 9.89
N LEU A 341 16.50 -10.96 10.04
CA LEU A 341 17.19 -11.60 8.93
C LEU A 341 16.32 -12.67 8.24
N LEU A 342 15.63 -13.52 9.00
CA LEU A 342 14.67 -14.49 8.46
C LEU A 342 13.53 -13.79 7.72
N ASP A 343 13.03 -12.68 8.27
CA ASP A 343 11.95 -11.90 7.69
C ASP A 343 12.36 -11.20 6.38
N ILE A 344 13.63 -10.79 6.27
CA ILE A 344 14.26 -10.31 5.03
C ILE A 344 14.41 -11.44 4.00
N GLU A 345 14.89 -12.63 4.40
CA GLU A 345 15.02 -13.80 3.50
C GLU A 345 13.65 -14.22 2.95
N LYS A 346 12.63 -14.32 3.82
CA LYS A 346 11.24 -14.59 3.45
C LYS A 346 10.70 -13.60 2.41
N LYS A 347 10.87 -12.29 2.66
CA LYS A 347 10.45 -11.23 1.74
C LYS A 347 11.23 -11.26 0.42
N HIS A 348 12.52 -11.60 0.45
CA HIS A 348 13.34 -11.76 -0.74
C HIS A 348 12.87 -12.96 -1.60
N LEU A 349 12.65 -14.12 -1.00
CA LEU A 349 12.16 -15.32 -1.69
C LEU A 349 10.76 -15.09 -2.30
N MET A 350 9.86 -14.45 -1.55
CA MET A 350 8.52 -14.08 -2.04
C MET A 350 8.59 -13.11 -3.24
N GLY A 351 9.52 -12.14 -3.21
CA GLY A 351 9.78 -11.24 -4.34
C GLY A 351 10.34 -11.95 -5.57
N LEU A 352 11.25 -12.92 -5.38
CA LEU A 352 11.75 -13.78 -6.45
C LEU A 352 10.64 -14.66 -7.04
N LEU A 353 9.78 -15.24 -6.20
CA LEU A 353 8.66 -16.08 -6.63
C LEU A 353 7.70 -15.29 -7.54
N SER A 354 7.30 -14.09 -7.10
CA SER A 354 6.45 -13.18 -7.88
C SER A 354 7.08 -12.78 -9.22
N TYR A 355 8.40 -12.57 -9.26
CA TYR A 355 9.12 -12.29 -10.51
C TYR A 355 9.10 -13.49 -11.48
N GLU A 356 9.31 -14.72 -10.99
CA GLU A 356 9.24 -15.93 -11.83
C GLU A 356 7.81 -16.16 -12.37
N GLU A 357 6.78 -15.90 -11.55
CA GLU A 357 5.38 -15.97 -11.97
C GLU A 357 5.01 -14.91 -13.02
N ALA A 358 5.48 -13.67 -12.86
CA ALA A 358 5.30 -12.62 -13.86
C ALA A 358 5.95 -12.96 -15.20
N LEU A 359 7.12 -13.63 -15.20
CA LEU A 359 7.74 -14.15 -16.42
C LEU A 359 6.91 -15.25 -17.07
N ILE A 360 6.36 -16.20 -16.29
CA ILE A 360 5.49 -17.28 -16.80
C ILE A 360 4.21 -16.69 -17.41
N ALA A 361 3.53 -15.78 -16.71
CA ALA A 361 2.32 -15.12 -17.19
C ALA A 361 2.57 -14.34 -18.50
N ARG A 362 3.70 -13.62 -18.59
CA ARG A 362 4.11 -12.90 -19.80
C ARG A 362 4.39 -13.83 -21.01
N LYS A 363 4.80 -15.09 -20.77
CA LYS A 363 4.94 -16.09 -21.85
C LYS A 363 3.58 -16.61 -22.30
N LYS A 364 2.72 -17.05 -21.37
CA LYS A 364 1.36 -17.53 -21.67
C LYS A 364 0.57 -16.50 -22.51
N LEU A 365 0.62 -15.23 -22.14
CA LEU A 365 -0.04 -14.15 -22.89
C LEU A 365 0.52 -13.96 -24.31
N LYS A 366 1.80 -14.25 -24.57
CA LYS A 366 2.35 -14.27 -25.94
C LYS A 366 1.83 -15.47 -26.75
N GLU A 367 1.74 -16.64 -26.13
CA GLU A 367 1.22 -17.86 -26.77
C GLU A 367 -0.27 -17.73 -27.09
N GLU A 368 -1.07 -17.17 -26.18
CA GLU A 368 -2.48 -16.84 -26.41
C GLU A 368 -2.65 -15.82 -27.54
N ASN A 369 -1.83 -14.78 -27.59
CA ASN A 369 -1.86 -13.81 -28.68
C ASN A 369 -1.41 -14.42 -30.02
N LYS A 370 -0.47 -15.37 -30.01
CA LYS A 370 -0.07 -16.14 -31.21
C LYS A 370 -1.23 -17.00 -31.71
N LYS A 371 -1.94 -17.72 -30.83
CA LYS A 371 -3.14 -18.51 -31.18
C LYS A 371 -4.24 -17.63 -31.77
N LYS A 372 -4.60 -16.52 -31.09
CA LYS A 372 -5.58 -15.54 -31.57
C LYS A 372 -5.21 -14.97 -32.96
N TYR A 373 -3.92 -14.76 -33.23
CA TYR A 373 -3.44 -14.32 -34.55
C TYR A 373 -3.51 -15.44 -35.61
N GLU A 374 -3.22 -16.68 -35.26
CA GLU A 374 -3.41 -17.85 -36.13
C GLU A 374 -4.88 -18.09 -36.47
N ASP A 375 -5.78 -17.89 -35.50
CA ASP A 375 -7.24 -17.98 -35.71
C ASP A 375 -7.75 -16.82 -36.58
N PHE A 376 -7.29 -15.58 -36.33
CA PHE A 376 -7.57 -14.44 -37.21
C PHE A 376 -7.10 -14.66 -38.66
N ILE A 377 -5.97 -15.33 -38.88
CA ILE A 377 -5.53 -15.71 -40.23
C ILE A 377 -6.52 -16.70 -40.87
N LYS A 378 -6.98 -17.72 -40.12
CA LYS A 378 -7.98 -18.69 -40.64
C LYS A 378 -9.30 -18.01 -40.98
N GLU A 379 -9.74 -17.06 -40.17
CA GLU A 379 -10.92 -16.24 -40.47
C GLU A 379 -10.71 -15.37 -41.72
N LYS A 380 -9.58 -14.66 -41.80
CA LYS A 380 -9.23 -13.83 -42.97
C LYS A 380 -9.24 -14.63 -44.27
N VAL A 381 -8.67 -15.84 -44.29
CA VAL A 381 -8.68 -16.70 -45.49
C VAL A 381 -10.11 -17.08 -45.90
N LYS A 382 -10.99 -17.41 -44.95
CA LYS A 382 -12.41 -17.67 -45.26
C LYS A 382 -13.12 -16.46 -45.86
N TRP A 383 -12.90 -15.27 -45.29
CA TRP A 383 -13.43 -14.02 -45.85
C TRP A 383 -12.90 -13.75 -47.27
N GLU A 384 -11.63 -14.04 -47.54
CA GLU A 384 -11.06 -13.90 -48.88
C GLU A 384 -11.66 -14.91 -49.88
N GLU A 385 -11.88 -16.17 -49.47
CA GLU A 385 -12.61 -17.14 -50.30
C GLU A 385 -14.07 -16.73 -50.57
N GLU A 386 -14.77 -16.16 -49.59
CA GLU A 386 -16.15 -15.69 -49.75
C GLU A 386 -16.24 -14.47 -50.69
N ILE A 387 -15.30 -13.53 -50.57
CA ILE A 387 -15.18 -12.40 -51.50
C ILE A 387 -14.86 -12.89 -52.92
N GLU A 388 -13.98 -13.87 -53.09
CA GLU A 388 -13.64 -14.42 -54.40
C GLU A 388 -14.83 -15.17 -55.05
N LYS A 389 -15.60 -15.93 -54.25
CA LYS A 389 -16.86 -16.56 -54.70
C LYS A 389 -17.87 -15.50 -55.15
N TRP A 390 -18.08 -14.45 -54.35
CA TRP A 390 -18.98 -13.35 -54.70
C TRP A 390 -18.54 -12.59 -55.96
N GLN A 391 -17.24 -12.30 -56.11
CA GLN A 391 -16.69 -11.67 -57.32
C GLN A 391 -16.89 -12.54 -58.57
N ARG A 392 -16.71 -13.87 -58.46
CA ARG A 392 -16.98 -14.80 -59.57
C ARG A 392 -18.47 -14.82 -59.95
N GLU A 393 -19.37 -14.88 -58.98
CA GLU A 393 -20.82 -14.79 -59.25
C GLU A 393 -21.20 -13.45 -59.90
N GLU A 394 -20.62 -12.34 -59.46
CA GLU A 394 -20.96 -11.02 -59.98
C GLU A 394 -20.38 -10.80 -61.39
N LEU A 395 -19.19 -11.32 -61.68
CA LEU A 395 -18.65 -11.37 -63.04
C LEU A 395 -19.51 -12.24 -63.96
N GLU A 396 -19.98 -13.38 -63.48
CA GLU A 396 -20.90 -14.29 -64.17
C GLU A 396 -22.27 -13.61 -64.46
N ARG A 397 -22.81 -12.83 -63.51
CA ARG A 397 -24.03 -12.01 -63.72
C ARG A 397 -23.79 -10.92 -64.77
N ASN A 398 -22.71 -10.17 -64.64
CA ASN A 398 -22.38 -9.07 -65.56
C ASN A 398 -22.13 -9.58 -66.98
N ARG A 399 -21.41 -10.71 -67.14
CA ARG A 399 -21.24 -11.39 -68.42
C ARG A 399 -22.59 -11.72 -69.07
N LYS A 400 -23.52 -12.31 -68.31
CA LYS A 400 -24.89 -12.64 -68.80
C LYS A 400 -25.74 -11.42 -69.12
N GLN A 401 -25.42 -10.24 -68.58
CA GLN A 401 -26.04 -8.97 -69.00
C GLN A 401 -25.42 -8.46 -70.31
N VAL A 402 -24.08 -8.49 -70.44
CA VAL A 402 -23.37 -8.09 -71.68
C VAL A 402 -23.77 -8.97 -72.86
N GLU A 403 -23.87 -10.29 -72.67
CA GLU A 403 -24.33 -11.23 -73.70
C GLU A 403 -25.78 -10.89 -74.17
N LYS A 404 -26.68 -10.52 -73.24
CA LYS A 404 -28.03 -10.05 -73.58
C LYS A 404 -28.04 -8.70 -74.32
N LEU A 405 -27.19 -7.76 -73.92
CA LEU A 405 -27.05 -6.46 -74.58
C LEU A 405 -26.49 -6.59 -75.99
N SER A 406 -25.51 -7.48 -76.20
CA SER A 406 -24.97 -7.78 -77.54
C SER A 406 -26.01 -8.42 -78.46
N LEU A 407 -26.83 -9.35 -77.95
CA LEU A 407 -27.97 -9.91 -78.70
C LEU A 407 -29.01 -8.83 -79.05
N LEU A 408 -29.30 -7.90 -78.14
CA LEU A 408 -30.19 -6.77 -78.41
C LEU A 408 -29.62 -5.81 -79.46
N GLU A 409 -28.31 -5.52 -79.43
CA GLU A 409 -27.63 -4.68 -80.43
C GLU A 409 -27.66 -5.33 -81.82
N LEU A 410 -27.40 -6.64 -81.90
CA LEU A 410 -27.48 -7.42 -83.16
C LEU A 410 -28.91 -7.38 -83.72
N ASN A 411 -29.93 -7.63 -82.89
CA ASN A 411 -31.34 -7.55 -83.28
C ASN A 411 -31.75 -6.14 -83.72
N LEU A 412 -31.21 -5.08 -83.08
CA LEU A 412 -31.45 -3.69 -83.48
C LEU A 412 -30.77 -3.35 -84.82
N LEU A 413 -29.56 -3.88 -85.06
CA LEU A 413 -28.86 -3.74 -86.33
C LEU A 413 -29.61 -4.45 -87.47
N GLU A 414 -30.12 -5.66 -87.22
CA GLU A 414 -30.94 -6.40 -88.18
C GLU A 414 -32.26 -5.67 -88.47
N ALA A 415 -32.98 -5.23 -87.42
CA ALA A 415 -34.19 -4.44 -87.56
C ALA A 415 -33.96 -3.13 -88.32
N ARG A 416 -32.82 -2.45 -88.09
CA ARG A 416 -32.39 -1.27 -88.85
C ARG A 416 -32.12 -1.61 -90.31
N ASN A 417 -31.40 -2.69 -90.60
CA ASN A 417 -31.13 -3.14 -91.96
C ASN A 417 -32.44 -3.48 -92.70
N ASN A 418 -33.30 -4.29 -92.09
CA ASN A 418 -34.64 -4.62 -92.60
C ASN A 418 -35.51 -3.37 -92.82
N ALA A 419 -35.43 -2.36 -91.94
CA ALA A 419 -36.10 -1.08 -92.15
C ALA A 419 -35.49 -0.25 -93.29
N THR A 420 -34.18 -0.32 -93.54
CA THR A 420 -33.56 0.33 -94.71
C THR A 420 -33.85 -0.40 -96.02
N LEU A 421 -33.95 -1.73 -96.02
CA LEU A 421 -34.39 -2.52 -97.18
C LEU A 421 -35.84 -2.18 -97.52
N LYS A 422 -36.75 -2.24 -96.55
CA LYS A 422 -38.15 -1.80 -96.73
C LYS A 422 -38.26 -0.34 -97.17
N LYS A 423 -37.39 0.57 -96.68
CA LYS A 423 -37.34 1.96 -97.19
C LYS A 423 -36.84 2.03 -98.64
N LYS A 424 -35.89 1.20 -99.06
CA LYS A 424 -35.48 1.11 -100.48
C LYS A 424 -36.59 0.54 -101.35
N GLU A 425 -37.23 -0.55 -100.94
CA GLU A 425 -38.40 -1.15 -101.61
C GLU A 425 -39.55 -0.14 -101.74
N ILE A 426 -39.85 0.60 -100.67
CA ILE A 426 -40.84 1.68 -100.69
C ILE A 426 -40.39 2.82 -101.60
N VAL A 427 -39.11 3.23 -101.60
CA VAL A 427 -38.61 4.27 -102.53
C VAL A 427 -38.61 3.79 -103.98
N GLU A 428 -38.34 2.51 -104.26
CA GLU A 428 -38.42 1.93 -105.60
C GLU A 428 -39.86 1.75 -106.07
N ASN A 429 -40.75 1.28 -105.21
CA ASN A 429 -42.18 1.20 -105.52
C ASN A 429 -42.80 2.59 -105.60
N VAL A 430 -42.40 3.57 -104.78
CA VAL A 430 -42.76 4.98 -104.98
C VAL A 430 -42.12 5.53 -106.26
N LYS A 431 -40.95 5.07 -106.71
CA LYS A 431 -40.35 5.47 -108.00
C LYS A 431 -41.03 4.81 -109.21
N LYS A 432 -41.55 3.59 -109.08
CA LYS A 432 -42.44 2.93 -110.06
C LYS A 432 -43.80 3.62 -110.06
N ASN A 433 -44.47 3.68 -108.91
CA ASN A 433 -45.73 4.37 -108.71
C ASN A 433 -45.63 5.87 -109.04
N ASN A 434 -44.47 6.54 -108.97
CA ASN A 434 -44.30 7.93 -109.41
C ASN A 434 -43.84 8.06 -110.87
N LYS A 435 -43.34 7.00 -111.51
CA LYS A 435 -43.31 6.92 -112.98
C LYS A 435 -44.70 6.63 -113.55
N GLU A 436 -45.48 5.81 -112.86
CA GLU A 436 -46.87 5.49 -113.18
C GLU A 436 -47.80 6.64 -112.79
N LEU A 437 -47.54 7.38 -111.71
CA LEU A 437 -48.23 8.64 -111.36
C LEU A 437 -47.71 9.79 -112.21
N LEU A 438 -46.45 9.83 -112.65
CA LEU A 438 -46.07 10.80 -113.69
C LEU A 438 -46.67 10.41 -115.05
N SER A 439 -46.84 9.13 -115.38
CA SER A 439 -47.58 8.73 -116.59
C SER A 439 -49.08 9.02 -116.43
N LYS A 440 -49.66 8.73 -115.27
CA LYS A 440 -51.05 8.98 -114.93
C LYS A 440 -51.35 10.44 -114.67
N ALA A 441 -50.40 11.28 -114.27
CA ALA A 441 -50.53 12.72 -113.99
C ALA A 441 -49.76 13.61 -114.97
N MET A 442 -49.18 13.01 -116.01
CA MET A 442 -49.28 13.57 -117.36
C MET A 442 -50.74 13.37 -117.81
N LYS A 443 -51.27 12.12 -117.83
CA LYS A 443 -52.72 11.87 -118.09
C LYS A 443 -53.70 12.56 -117.13
N GLU A 444 -53.27 13.00 -115.96
CA GLU A 444 -54.02 13.65 -114.86
C GLU A 444 -53.33 14.97 -114.46
N LYS A 445 -52.57 15.58 -115.37
CA LYS A 445 -52.57 17.05 -115.59
C LYS A 445 -53.03 17.38 -117.01
N GLU A 446 -53.26 16.37 -117.84
CA GLU A 446 -54.31 16.31 -118.85
C GLU A 446 -55.69 16.24 -118.12
N GLU A 447 -55.97 15.24 -117.25
CA GLU A 447 -57.23 15.10 -116.48
C GLU A 447 -57.33 15.89 -115.15
N GLU A 448 -56.25 16.33 -114.48
CA GLU A 448 -56.34 17.18 -113.27
C GLU A 448 -55.66 18.52 -113.46
N LEU A 449 -56.03 19.30 -114.45
CA LEU A 449 -56.06 20.73 -114.18
C LEU A 449 -56.94 21.02 -112.82
N GLU A 450 -56.48 20.78 -111.45
CA GLU A 450 -56.98 20.98 -109.91
C GLU A 450 -56.14 21.13 -108.42
N ARG A 451 -55.92 20.18 -107.34
CA ARG A 451 -56.22 20.06 -105.73
C ARG A 451 -55.23 20.17 -104.35
N LYS A 452 -55.65 19.95 -102.98
CA LYS A 452 -55.03 19.46 -101.53
C LYS A 452 -54.76 20.19 -100.03
N ILE A 453 -54.68 19.58 -98.71
CA ILE A 453 -54.60 20.14 -97.18
C ILE A 453 -54.08 19.33 -95.76
N ASN A 454 -53.91 19.83 -94.40
CA ASN A 454 -53.46 19.12 -93.01
C ASN A 454 -53.51 19.70 -91.40
N MET A 455 -52.96 19.11 -90.19
CA MET A 455 -52.97 19.57 -88.61
C MET A 455 -52.44 18.69 -87.24
N ILE A 456 -52.25 19.13 -85.86
CA ILE A 456 -51.77 18.37 -84.49
C ILE A 456 -51.75 19.01 -82.91
N LYS A 457 -51.41 18.36 -81.65
CA LYS A 457 -51.42 18.83 -80.10
C LYS A 457 -50.81 18.03 -78.71
N GLU A 458 -50.69 18.56 -77.37
CA GLU A 458 -50.65 18.05 -75.81
C GLU A 458 -49.48 17.94 -74.59
N LEU A 459 -49.70 17.68 -73.17
CA LEU A 459 -48.79 17.89 -71.84
C LEU A 459 -48.95 17.12 -70.33
N LYS A 460 -48.17 17.29 -69.11
CA LYS A 460 -48.13 16.50 -67.68
C LYS A 460 -47.44 17.01 -66.21
N ILE A 461 -47.48 16.37 -64.92
CA ILE A 461 -46.97 16.79 -63.42
C ILE A 461 -46.41 15.77 -62.16
N LEU A 462 -46.12 16.07 -60.78
CA LEU A 462 -45.27 15.32 -59.60
C LEU A 462 -45.33 15.62 -57.91
N SER A 463 -44.84 14.84 -56.80
CA SER A 463 -44.65 15.11 -55.20
C SER A 463 -43.87 14.11 -54.06
N ILE A 464 -43.55 14.37 -52.67
CA ILE A 464 -42.71 13.58 -51.50
C ILE A 464 -42.68 13.86 -49.82
N ILE A 465 -42.22 13.02 -48.72
CA ILE A 465 -41.85 13.26 -47.14
C ILE A 465 -41.41 12.10 -45.97
N ALA A 466 -40.80 12.26 -44.66
CA ALA A 466 -40.48 11.24 -43.42
C ALA A 466 -39.82 11.58 -41.87
N LYS A 467 -39.75 10.73 -40.68
CA LYS A 467 -39.13 10.87 -39.16
C LYS A 467 -38.81 9.63 -38.04
N LYS A 468 -38.15 9.68 -36.74
CA LYS A 468 -37.74 8.61 -35.54
C LYS A 468 -37.41 9.05 -33.93
N ILE A 469 -36.93 8.50 -32.67
CA ILE A 469 -36.26 7.33 -31.74
C ILE A 469 -36.32 7.44 -30.02
N LYS A 470 -35.76 6.89 -28.77
CA LYS A 470 -34.73 5.94 -27.90
C LYS A 470 -34.81 5.76 -26.20
N VAL A 471 -34.20 4.78 -25.30
CA VAL A 471 -34.31 4.49 -23.67
C VAL A 471 -33.12 3.95 -22.52
N PRO A 472 -33.15 3.19 -21.24
CA PRO A 472 -32.25 3.14 -19.87
C PRO A 472 -31.83 1.81 -18.84
N LYS A 473 -31.25 1.77 -17.49
CA LYS A 473 -30.76 0.52 -16.52
C LYS A 473 -30.09 0.45 -14.93
N ILE A 474 -30.27 -0.60 -13.97
CA ILE A 474 -29.38 -1.50 -12.91
C ILE A 474 -28.96 -1.44 -11.25
N VAL A 475 -29.29 -2.42 -10.25
CA VAL A 475 -28.69 -3.26 -8.95
C VAL A 475 -28.28 -2.92 -7.30
N ASP A 476 -28.87 -3.53 -6.10
CA ASP A 476 -28.63 -4.02 -4.51
C ASP A 476 -28.27 -3.29 -2.98
N LEU A 477 -28.23 -3.65 -1.54
CA LEU A 477 -28.75 -4.50 -0.22
C LEU A 477 -28.18 -4.41 1.44
N THR A 478 -28.83 -4.80 2.71
CA THR A 478 -28.42 -5.40 4.24
C THR A 478 -28.47 -4.87 5.91
N GLU A 479 -28.60 -5.68 7.12
CA GLU A 479 -28.17 -5.73 8.75
C GLU A 479 -28.91 -5.56 10.32
N SER A 480 -28.49 -6.05 11.66
CA SER A 480 -29.05 -5.90 13.23
C SER A 480 -28.47 -6.56 14.76
N SER A 481 -28.93 -6.34 16.15
CA SER A 481 -28.51 -6.91 17.68
C SER A 481 -29.33 -6.58 19.17
N GLY A 482 -29.29 -6.84 20.63
CA GLY A 482 -28.66 -7.50 22.02
C GLY A 482 -29.27 -7.35 23.66
N ILE A 483 -28.82 -7.89 24.97
CA ILE A 483 -29.37 -7.88 26.56
C ILE A 483 -28.53 -8.43 27.97
N GLY A 484 -28.61 -8.56 29.44
CA GLY A 484 -29.30 -8.39 30.95
C GLY A 484 -28.69 -9.13 32.40
N LEU A 485 -28.87 -9.27 33.87
CA LEU A 485 -29.46 -8.90 35.38
C LEU A 485 -28.91 -9.74 36.81
N LEU A 486 -29.07 -9.84 38.29
CA LEU A 486 -29.57 -9.41 39.82
C LEU A 486 -29.01 -10.22 41.26
N CYS A 487 -29.18 -10.33 42.73
CA CYS A 487 -29.82 -10.01 44.23
C CYS A 487 -29.10 -10.57 45.71
N GLU A 488 -29.31 -10.69 47.19
CA GLU A 488 -30.10 -10.42 48.62
C GLU A 488 -29.56 -10.87 50.24
N MET A 489 -30.16 -10.73 51.58
CA MET A 489 -29.64 -11.00 53.14
C MET A 489 -30.49 -11.11 54.68
N SER A 490 -30.03 -11.36 56.06
CA SER A 490 -30.77 -11.51 57.55
C SER A 490 -30.11 -11.57 59.18
N ILE A 491 -30.76 -11.69 60.51
CA ILE A 491 -30.27 -11.65 62.11
C ILE A 491 -31.10 -12.05 63.59
N ALA A 492 -30.64 -12.14 65.00
CA ALA A 492 -31.35 -12.43 66.48
C ALA A 492 -30.72 -12.36 68.11
N GLU A 493 -31.36 -12.51 69.43
CA GLU A 493 -30.85 -12.45 71.02
C GLU A 493 -31.66 -12.84 72.53
N LEU A 494 -31.09 -12.86 73.88
CA LEU A 494 -31.34 -12.90 75.51
C LEU A 494 -31.74 -14.04 76.63
N GLN A 495 -32.90 -14.75 76.76
CA GLN A 495 -33.29 -15.56 78.01
C GLN A 495 -32.31 -16.71 78.40
N GLU A 496 -31.46 -17.08 77.46
CA GLU A 496 -30.11 -17.67 77.56
C GLU A 496 -29.54 -18.00 78.96
N ARG A 497 -29.43 -17.08 79.92
CA ARG A 497 -28.25 -17.06 80.83
C ARG A 497 -28.11 -18.16 81.90
N LEU A 498 -29.16 -18.82 82.42
CA LEU A 498 -28.99 -20.01 83.28
C LEU A 498 -28.91 -21.31 82.46
N ASN A 499 -29.57 -21.35 81.29
CA ASN A 499 -29.19 -22.32 80.27
C ASN A 499 -27.69 -22.15 80.02
N ALA A 500 -27.18 -20.93 79.81
CA ALA A 500 -25.79 -20.65 79.50
C ALA A 500 -24.77 -21.14 80.55
N THR A 501 -25.13 -21.42 81.81
CA THR A 501 -24.18 -22.00 82.80
C THR A 501 -24.17 -23.54 82.85
N LYS A 502 -25.33 -24.19 82.63
CA LYS A 502 -25.41 -25.65 82.43
C LYS A 502 -25.14 -26.07 80.98
N MET A 503 -25.21 -25.12 80.04
CA MET A 503 -24.34 -25.06 78.87
C MET A 503 -22.92 -24.95 79.41
N CYS A 504 -22.37 -23.80 79.87
CA CYS A 504 -20.94 -23.60 80.21
C CYS A 504 -20.17 -24.83 80.74
N LEU A 505 -20.69 -25.66 81.65
CA LEU A 505 -20.01 -26.91 82.06
C LEU A 505 -20.14 -28.11 81.09
N LYS A 506 -21.32 -28.34 80.49
CA LYS A 506 -21.46 -29.29 79.36
C LYS A 506 -20.70 -28.77 78.15
N GLU A 507 -20.92 -27.51 77.83
CA GLU A 507 -20.17 -26.67 76.91
C GLU A 507 -18.67 -26.65 77.23
N GLU A 508 -18.19 -26.80 78.46
CA GLU A 508 -16.74 -26.91 78.72
C GLU A 508 -16.19 -28.27 78.28
N LEU A 509 -16.90 -29.36 78.59
CA LEU A 509 -16.52 -30.70 78.15
C LEU A 509 -16.75 -30.89 76.65
N GLU A 510 -17.81 -30.29 76.12
CA GLU A 510 -18.06 -30.17 74.70
C GLU A 510 -17.07 -29.22 74.04
N ASN A 511 -16.61 -28.14 74.65
CA ASN A 511 -15.61 -27.23 74.06
C ASN A 511 -14.23 -27.87 74.14
N LYS A 512 -13.92 -28.66 75.17
CA LYS A 512 -12.73 -29.53 75.15
C LYS A 512 -12.84 -30.61 74.06
N ARG A 513 -14.02 -31.19 73.82
CA ARG A 513 -14.26 -32.14 72.70
C ARG A 513 -14.33 -31.47 71.32
N LYS A 514 -14.87 -30.25 71.22
CA LYS A 514 -14.96 -29.40 70.03
C LYS A 514 -13.55 -28.94 69.73
N SER A 515 -12.81 -28.29 70.64
CA SER A 515 -11.40 -27.96 70.45
C SER A 515 -10.51 -29.14 70.11
N ILE A 516 -10.74 -30.37 70.63
CA ILE A 516 -10.01 -31.57 70.15
C ILE A 516 -10.48 -32.03 68.75
N LYS A 517 -11.76 -31.87 68.41
CA LYS A 517 -12.31 -32.16 67.08
C LYS A 517 -11.82 -31.12 66.06
N GLU A 518 -11.95 -29.84 66.38
CA GLU A 518 -11.45 -28.64 65.71
C GLU A 518 -9.94 -28.70 65.56
N GLU A 519 -9.15 -29.10 66.56
CA GLU A 519 -7.71 -29.28 66.40
C GLU A 519 -7.40 -30.37 65.37
N LYS A 520 -8.08 -31.52 65.42
CA LYS A 520 -7.95 -32.60 64.43
C LYS A 520 -8.49 -32.22 63.05
N GLU A 521 -9.52 -31.40 63.00
CA GLU A 521 -10.18 -30.91 61.78
C GLU A 521 -9.37 -29.78 61.16
N LEU A 522 -8.70 -28.94 61.96
CA LEU A 522 -7.68 -27.99 61.56
C LEU A 522 -6.41 -28.72 61.11
N GLU A 523 -5.95 -29.78 61.76
CA GLU A 523 -4.84 -30.61 61.27
C GLU A 523 -5.18 -31.29 59.94
N LYS A 524 -6.40 -31.80 59.80
CA LYS A 524 -6.91 -32.37 58.55
C LYS A 524 -7.05 -31.31 57.46
N ASN A 525 -7.60 -30.14 57.77
CA ASN A 525 -7.79 -29.05 56.81
C ASN A 525 -6.43 -28.47 56.39
N LYS A 526 -5.49 -28.24 57.31
CA LYS A 526 -4.08 -27.91 57.00
C LYS A 526 -3.42 -28.99 56.12
N LEU A 527 -3.76 -30.27 56.30
CA LEU A 527 -3.26 -31.33 55.41
C LEU A 527 -3.90 -31.25 54.01
N GLU A 528 -5.19 -30.96 53.90
CA GLU A 528 -5.92 -30.82 52.64
C GLU A 528 -5.52 -29.53 51.88
N GLU A 529 -5.37 -28.41 52.59
CA GLU A 529 -4.77 -27.16 52.12
C GLU A 529 -3.37 -27.40 51.55
N THR A 530 -2.50 -28.10 52.30
CA THR A 530 -1.13 -28.38 51.83
C THR A 530 -1.10 -29.38 50.67
N LYS A 531 -2.08 -30.28 50.53
CA LYS A 531 -2.29 -31.05 49.28
C LYS A 531 -2.68 -30.13 48.12
N SER A 532 -3.61 -29.19 48.30
CA SER A 532 -4.01 -28.25 47.24
C SER A 532 -2.80 -27.41 46.81
N MET A 533 -2.10 -26.77 47.75
CA MET A 533 -0.87 -26.01 47.46
C MET A 533 0.16 -26.81 46.66
N ILE A 534 0.35 -28.10 46.98
CA ILE A 534 1.20 -29.02 46.21
C ILE A 534 0.65 -29.22 44.78
N GLN A 535 -0.64 -29.55 44.65
CA GLN A 535 -1.27 -29.78 43.34
C GLN A 535 -1.24 -28.52 42.46
N ASP A 536 -1.49 -27.35 43.04
CA ASP A 536 -1.55 -26.07 42.34
C ASP A 536 -0.17 -25.62 41.89
N TYR A 537 0.86 -25.78 42.73
CA TYR A 537 2.27 -25.60 42.32
C TYR A 537 2.68 -26.59 41.20
N ILE A 538 2.18 -27.82 41.21
CA ILE A 538 2.43 -28.79 40.12
C ILE A 538 1.74 -28.33 38.81
N LYS A 539 0.47 -27.89 38.87
CA LYS A 539 -0.28 -27.35 37.71
C LYS A 539 0.44 -26.13 37.11
N GLU A 540 0.94 -25.22 37.96
CA GLU A 540 1.70 -24.03 37.57
C GLU A 540 3.05 -24.39 36.91
N ARG A 541 3.84 -25.27 37.54
CA ARG A 541 5.10 -25.75 36.93
C ARG A 541 4.85 -26.59 35.66
N GLU A 542 3.63 -27.05 35.40
CA GLU A 542 3.24 -27.63 34.11
C GLU A 542 2.83 -26.59 33.05
N SER A 543 2.07 -25.54 33.38
CA SER A 543 1.72 -24.48 32.42
C SER A 543 2.98 -23.77 31.94
N LEU A 544 3.88 -23.40 32.85
CA LEU A 544 5.20 -22.81 32.53
C LEU A 544 6.04 -23.69 31.58
N LYS A 545 5.93 -25.02 31.67
CA LYS A 545 6.59 -25.96 30.73
C LYS A 545 5.88 -26.02 29.37
N LYS A 546 4.55 -25.87 29.32
CA LYS A 546 3.77 -25.83 28.08
C LYS A 546 4.04 -24.54 27.29
N ASP A 547 4.15 -23.40 27.97
CA ASP A 547 4.39 -22.10 27.32
C ASP A 547 5.84 -21.92 26.85
N LYS A 548 6.84 -22.36 27.63
CA LYS A 548 8.24 -22.41 27.14
C LYS A 548 8.40 -23.25 25.87
N LYS A 549 7.65 -24.36 25.75
CA LYS A 549 7.60 -25.17 24.50
C LYS A 549 6.92 -24.43 23.34
N ARG A 550 5.81 -23.73 23.58
CA ARG A 550 5.09 -22.95 22.54
C ARG A 550 6.00 -21.91 21.87
N ILE A 551 6.81 -21.20 22.64
CA ILE A 551 7.80 -20.23 22.14
C ILE A 551 8.79 -20.94 21.21
N GLN A 552 9.40 -22.04 21.66
CA GLN A 552 10.38 -22.82 20.90
C GLN A 552 9.81 -23.35 19.56
N TYR A 553 8.56 -23.81 19.53
CA TYR A 553 7.91 -24.26 18.29
C TYR A 553 7.70 -23.13 17.28
N ARG A 554 7.35 -21.91 17.74
CA ARG A 554 7.19 -20.74 16.85
C ARG A 554 8.49 -20.42 16.11
N THR A 555 9.63 -20.50 16.81
CA THR A 555 10.97 -20.29 16.25
C THR A 555 11.38 -21.35 15.22
N GLN A 556 10.86 -22.58 15.35
CA GLN A 556 11.10 -23.68 14.41
C GLN A 556 10.11 -23.71 13.22
N ALA A 557 9.02 -22.96 13.27
CA ALA A 557 8.07 -22.85 12.16
C ALA A 557 8.60 -21.92 11.06
N THR A 558 9.22 -20.79 11.45
CA THR A 558 9.72 -19.77 10.51
C THR A 558 10.85 -20.26 9.58
N SER A 559 11.66 -21.23 10.01
CA SER A 559 12.69 -21.81 9.14
C SER A 559 12.10 -22.75 8.08
N LYS A 560 11.12 -23.58 8.45
CA LYS A 560 10.42 -24.48 7.52
C LYS A 560 9.73 -23.71 6.39
N GLU A 561 9.06 -22.61 6.72
CA GLU A 561 8.39 -21.74 5.74
C GLU A 561 9.37 -21.17 4.69
N ILE A 562 10.59 -20.84 5.10
CA ILE A 562 11.66 -20.38 4.20
C ILE A 562 12.13 -21.51 3.26
N ASP A 563 12.25 -22.75 3.76
CA ASP A 563 12.64 -23.90 2.94
C ASP A 563 11.52 -24.31 1.96
N ASP A 564 10.25 -24.17 2.34
CA ASP A 564 9.11 -24.39 1.44
C ASP A 564 9.00 -23.28 0.37
N LEU A 565 9.30 -22.02 0.73
CA LEU A 565 9.44 -20.93 -0.25
C LEU A 565 10.59 -21.18 -1.24
N LYS A 566 11.71 -21.79 -0.81
CA LYS A 566 12.82 -22.19 -1.70
C LYS A 566 12.37 -23.28 -2.68
N LYS A 567 11.65 -24.32 -2.22
CA LYS A 567 11.09 -25.38 -3.09
C LYS A 567 10.15 -24.81 -4.15
N MET A 568 9.18 -23.98 -3.74
CA MET A 568 8.26 -23.32 -4.68
C MET A 568 9.01 -22.47 -5.70
N LEU A 569 10.06 -21.75 -5.30
CA LEU A 569 10.87 -20.95 -6.22
C LEU A 569 11.59 -21.82 -7.27
N GLU A 570 12.10 -22.99 -6.89
CA GLU A 570 12.63 -23.96 -7.85
C GLU A 570 11.57 -24.52 -8.79
N GLU A 571 10.37 -24.84 -8.29
CA GLU A 571 9.26 -25.33 -9.10
C GLU A 571 8.83 -24.29 -10.15
N LYS A 572 8.65 -23.01 -9.76
CA LYS A 572 8.37 -21.95 -10.73
C LYS A 572 9.52 -21.77 -11.73
N ARG A 573 10.78 -21.97 -11.33
CA ARG A 573 11.94 -21.95 -12.26
C ARG A 573 11.92 -23.12 -13.25
N LYS A 574 11.57 -24.32 -12.80
CA LYS A 574 11.37 -25.52 -13.64
C LYS A 574 10.21 -25.31 -14.63
N ILE A 575 9.08 -24.78 -14.16
CA ILE A 575 7.94 -24.39 -15.01
C ILE A 575 8.34 -23.32 -16.03
N ARG A 576 9.07 -22.27 -15.62
CA ARG A 576 9.59 -21.25 -16.55
C ARG A 576 10.47 -21.88 -17.63
N GLN A 577 11.35 -22.81 -17.27
CA GLN A 577 12.22 -23.54 -18.19
C GLN A 577 11.42 -24.36 -19.20
N LEU A 578 10.41 -25.14 -18.76
CA LEU A 578 9.53 -25.93 -19.64
C LEU A 578 8.73 -25.09 -20.65
N ILE A 579 8.56 -23.79 -20.40
CA ILE A 579 7.89 -22.85 -21.30
C ILE A 579 8.95 -21.99 -22.07
N THR A 580 10.23 -22.37 -22.13
CA THR A 580 11.31 -21.61 -22.85
C THR A 580 11.71 -22.28 -24.15
#